data_AF-A0A154R3D5-F1
#
_entry.id   AF-A0A154R3D5-F1
#
_cell.length_a   1.000
_cell.length_b   1.000
_cell.length_c   1.000
_cell.angle_alpha   90.00
_cell.angle_beta   90.00
_cell.angle_gamma   90.00
#
_symmetry.space_group_name_H-M   'P 1'
#
loop_
_entity.id
_entity.type
_entity.pdbx_description
1 polymer ?
#
loop_
_entity_poly.entity_id
_entity_poly.type
_entity_poly.pdbx_seq_one_letter_code
_entity_poly.pdbx_strand_id
1 'polypeptide(L)'
;MSDFRDSSRNHWTSNTSVEHINAGSLQRIADAMELSCKDRERLERDLAEARRQRDYHRSQAEHLARSNAALCGAIKRMKKARDVQS
;
A
#
# COMPACT_ATOMS: atom_id res chain seq x y z
N MET A 1 0.28 23.12 36.58
CA MET A 1 -0.69 22.08 36.17
C MET A 1 0.07 21.11 35.28
N SER A 2 0.35 19.90 35.76
CA SER A 2 1.00 18.87 34.94
C SER A 2 0.05 18.43 33.82
N ASP A 3 0.58 18.24 32.62
CA ASP A 3 -0.17 17.74 31.47
C ASP A 3 -0.74 16.35 31.78
N PHE A 4 -2.03 16.13 31.51
CA PHE A 4 -2.75 14.87 31.78
C PHE A 4 -2.01 13.66 31.18
N ARG A 5 -1.32 13.91 30.06
CA ARG A 5 -0.51 12.98 29.32
C ARG A 5 0.66 12.42 30.15
N ASP A 6 1.38 13.28 30.86
CA ASP A 6 2.53 12.89 31.69
C ASP A 6 2.10 12.22 33.00
N SER A 7 1.02 12.73 33.62
CA SER A 7 0.43 12.13 34.82
C SER A 7 -0.05 10.70 34.59
N SER A 8 -0.44 10.36 33.36
CA SER A 8 -0.95 9.04 33.01
C SER A 8 0.12 7.99 32.68
N ARG A 9 1.38 8.42 32.47
CA ARG A 9 2.54 7.55 32.22
C ARG A 9 3.31 7.23 33.50
N ASN A 10 3.17 8.07 34.53
CA ASN A 10 3.88 7.92 35.79
C ASN A 10 3.16 6.92 36.72
N HIS A 11 3.98 5.97 37.19
CA HIS A 11 3.81 5.07 38.33
C HIS A 11 2.44 5.10 39.04
N TRP A 12 1.72 3.97 39.00
CA TRP A 12 0.41 3.68 39.60
C TRP A 12 0.41 3.70 41.15
N THR A 13 1.21 4.56 41.77
CA THR A 13 1.37 4.66 43.22
C THR A 13 1.45 6.13 43.64
N SER A 14 0.36 6.89 43.50
CA SER A 14 0.00 7.95 44.47
C SER A 14 -1.31 8.62 44.08
N ASN A 15 -2.27 8.59 45.01
CA ASN A 15 -3.35 9.56 45.28
C ASN A 15 -4.06 10.28 44.11
N THR A 16 -4.07 9.71 42.91
CA THR A 16 -4.70 10.29 41.72
C THR A 16 -6.10 9.69 41.58
N SER A 17 -7.14 10.54 41.45
CA SER A 17 -8.52 10.06 41.28
C SER A 17 -8.59 9.12 40.08
N VAL A 18 -9.33 8.01 40.24
CA VAL A 18 -9.61 7.03 39.18
C VAL A 18 -10.09 7.71 37.90
N GLU A 19 -10.85 8.80 38.04
CA GLU A 19 -11.35 9.61 36.93
C GLU A 19 -10.23 10.24 36.09
N HIS A 20 -9.14 10.66 36.74
CA HIS A 20 -7.99 11.29 36.08
C HIS A 20 -7.16 10.26 35.30
N ILE A 21 -7.03 9.06 35.85
CA ILE A 21 -6.39 7.91 35.17
C ILE A 21 -7.22 7.49 33.95
N ASN A 22 -8.54 7.44 34.10
CA ASN A 22 -9.47 7.12 33.02
C ASN A 22 -9.43 8.18 31.90
N ALA A 23 -9.45 9.46 32.26
CA ALA A 23 -9.36 10.57 31.31
C ALA A 23 -8.05 10.51 30.49
N GLY A 24 -6.91 10.32 31.15
CA GLY A 24 -5.63 10.18 30.45
C GLY A 24 -5.57 8.94 29.55
N SER A 25 -6.20 7.84 29.98
CA SER A 25 -6.26 6.61 29.18
C SER A 25 -7.13 6.76 27.92
N LEU A 26 -8.28 7.42 28.05
CA LEU A 26 -9.13 7.78 26.90
C LEU A 26 -8.41 8.71 25.94
N GLN A 27 -7.66 9.70 26.45
CA GLN A 27 -6.88 10.61 25.61
C GLN A 27 -5.81 9.86 24.79
N ARG A 28 -5.09 8.90 25.40
CA ARG A 28 -4.13 8.06 24.65
C ARG A 28 -4.77 7.18 23.59
N ILE A 29 -5.97 6.65 23.85
CA ILE A 29 -6.73 5.86 22.87
C ILE A 29 -7.18 6.76 21.70
N ALA A 30 -7.65 7.97 22.00
CA ALA A 30 -8.06 8.94 20.98
C ALA A 30 -6.86 9.33 20.07
N ASP A 31 -5.70 9.62 20.65
CA ASP A 31 -4.48 9.94 19.89
C ASP A 31 -4.05 8.78 18.97
N ALA A 32 -4.11 7.54 19.47
CA ALA A 32 -3.76 6.35 18.69
C ALA A 32 -4.75 6.09 17.53
N MET A 33 -6.04 6.33 17.77
CA MET A 33 -7.09 6.25 16.74
C MET A 33 -6.90 7.32 15.68
N GLU A 34 -6.60 8.56 16.07
CA GLU A 34 -6.35 9.66 15.13
C GLU A 34 -5.15 9.36 14.22
N LEU A 35 -4.06 8.84 14.80
CA LEU A 35 -2.87 8.44 14.05
C LEU A 35 -3.18 7.30 13.06
N SER A 36 -3.90 6.27 13.51
CA SER A 36 -4.29 5.12 12.69
C SER A 36 -5.20 5.53 11.52
N CYS A 37 -6.10 6.49 11.75
CA CYS A 37 -6.98 7.03 10.71
C CYS A 37 -6.22 7.87 9.67
N LYS A 38 -5.22 8.66 10.10
CA LYS A 38 -4.36 9.43 9.18
C LYS A 38 -3.59 8.51 8.22
N ASP A 39 -3.12 7.38 8.72
CA ASP A 39 -2.40 6.41 7.89
C ASP A 39 -3.32 5.62 6.96
N ARG A 40 -4.58 5.39 7.34
CA ARG A 40 -5.54 4.62 6.53
C ARG A 40 -5.80 5.23 5.16
N GLU A 41 -6.07 6.54 5.08
CA GLU A 41 -6.34 7.20 3.79
C GLU A 41 -5.12 7.20 2.86
N ARG A 42 -3.92 7.25 3.43
CA ARG A 42 -2.68 7.11 2.65
C ARG A 42 -2.54 5.69 2.13
N LEU A 43 -2.73 4.68 2.98
CA LEU A 43 -2.64 3.27 2.60
C LEU A 43 -3.69 2.89 1.54
N GLU A 44 -4.91 3.42 1.64
CA GLU A 44 -5.97 3.23 0.64
C GLU A 44 -5.58 3.82 -0.73
N ARG A 45 -4.98 5.02 -0.75
CA ARG A 45 -4.46 5.64 -1.97
C ARG A 45 -3.29 4.86 -2.57
N ASP A 46 -2.33 4.47 -1.74
CA ASP A 46 -1.15 3.71 -2.17
C ASP A 46 -1.56 2.35 -2.75
N LEU A 47 -2.54 1.67 -2.14
CA LEU A 47 -3.11 0.43 -2.65
C LEU A 47 -3.80 0.63 -4.01
N ALA A 48 -4.58 1.70 -4.16
CA ALA A 48 -5.27 2.00 -5.41
C ALA A 48 -4.26 2.27 -6.55
N GLU A 49 -3.20 3.02 -6.26
CA GLU A 49 -2.13 3.31 -7.23
C GLU A 49 -1.35 2.04 -7.60
N ALA A 50 -0.95 1.24 -6.63
CA ALA A 50 -0.25 -0.03 -6.88
C ALA A 50 -1.08 -0.98 -7.76
N ARG A 51 -2.40 -1.04 -7.56
CA ARG A 51 -3.31 -1.83 -8.41
C ARG A 51 -3.34 -1.31 -9.84
N ARG A 52 -3.46 0.01 -10.02
CA ARG A 52 -3.46 0.64 -11.36
C ARG A 52 -2.15 0.37 -12.10
N GLN A 53 -1.01 0.53 -11.43
CA GLN A 53 0.30 0.27 -12.03
C GLN A 53 0.47 -1.18 -12.43
N ARG A 54 0.09 -2.12 -11.55
CA ARG A 54 0.12 -3.56 -11.84
C ARG A 54 -0.70 -3.87 -13.10
N ASP A 55 -1.93 -3.38 -13.18
CA ASP A 55 -2.83 -3.68 -14.29
C ASP A 55 -2.34 -3.05 -15.60
N TYR A 56 -1.79 -1.83 -15.53
CA TYR A 56 -1.12 -1.18 -16.65
C TYR A 56 0.06 -2.01 -17.18
N HIS A 57 1.01 -2.38 -16.31
CA HIS A 57 2.17 -3.16 -16.72
C HIS A 57 1.81 -4.55 -17.24
N ARG A 58 0.79 -5.19 -16.64
CA ARG A 58 0.26 -6.47 -17.13
C ARG A 58 -0.27 -6.34 -18.55
N SER A 59 -1.13 -5.37 -18.81
CA SER A 59 -1.71 -5.17 -20.15
C SER A 59 -0.65 -4.87 -21.21
N GLN A 60 0.35 -4.05 -20.87
CA GLN A 60 1.52 -3.78 -21.71
C GLN A 60 2.31 -5.06 -22.02
N ALA A 61 2.62 -5.86 -20.99
CA ALA A 61 3.36 -7.10 -21.15
C ALA A 61 2.60 -8.09 -22.05
N GLU A 62 1.29 -8.23 -21.85
CA GLU A 62 0.45 -9.09 -22.68
C GLU A 62 0.39 -8.59 -24.14
N HIS A 63 0.30 -7.28 -24.37
CA HIS A 63 0.34 -6.69 -25.70
C HIS A 63 1.66 -6.98 -26.42
N LEU A 64 2.79 -6.73 -25.75
CA LEU A 64 4.12 -6.98 -26.28
C LEU A 64 4.35 -8.47 -26.56
N ALA A 65 3.90 -9.36 -25.67
CA ALA A 65 3.99 -10.80 -25.87
C ALA A 65 3.23 -11.25 -27.13
N ARG A 66 2.02 -10.74 -27.36
CA ARG A 66 1.24 -11.02 -28.58
C ARG A 66 1.94 -10.50 -29.83
N SER A 67 2.43 -9.26 -29.79
CA SER A 67 3.15 -8.65 -30.92
C SER A 67 4.40 -9.44 -31.28
N ASN A 68 5.21 -9.81 -30.29
CA ASN A 68 6.41 -10.61 -30.50
C ASN A 68 6.10 -11.99 -31.07
N ALA A 69 5.06 -12.66 -30.59
CA ALA A 69 4.63 -13.95 -31.14
C ALA A 69 4.23 -13.83 -32.63
N ALA A 70 3.49 -12.77 -32.99
CA ALA A 70 3.10 -12.51 -34.37
C ALA A 70 4.31 -12.25 -35.28
N LEU A 71 5.26 -11.42 -34.83
CA LEU A 71 6.50 -11.11 -35.55
C LEU A 71 7.37 -12.35 -35.74
N CYS A 72 7.57 -13.14 -34.68
CA CYS A 72 8.28 -14.42 -34.77
C CYS A 72 7.63 -15.37 -35.79
N GLY A 73 6.29 -15.42 -35.81
CA GLY A 73 5.54 -16.18 -36.81
C GLY A 73 5.77 -15.69 -38.24
N ALA A 74 5.76 -14.36 -38.45
CA ALA A 74 6.05 -13.76 -39.75
C ALA A 74 7.48 -14.06 -40.22
N ILE A 75 8.48 -13.88 -39.34
CA ILE A 75 9.88 -14.19 -39.62
C ILE A 75 10.04 -15.67 -39.99
N LYS A 76 9.40 -16.59 -39.26
CA LYS A 76 9.46 -18.02 -39.56
C LYS A 76 8.90 -18.33 -40.96
N ARG A 77 7.79 -17.70 -41.34
CA ARG A 77 7.22 -17.84 -42.70
C ARG A 77 8.14 -17.27 -43.77
N MET A 78 8.74 -16.10 -43.54
CA MET A 78 9.69 -15.48 -44.49
C MET A 78 10.94 -16.33 -44.69
N LYS A 79 11.51 -16.88 -43.60
CA LYS A 79 12.65 -17.81 -43.68
C LYS A 79 12.31 -19.04 -44.50
N LYS A 80 11.17 -19.68 -44.21
CA LYS A 80 10.69 -20.84 -44.99
C LYS A 80 10.48 -20.51 -46.47
N ALA A 81 9.93 -19.34 -46.79
CA ALA A 81 9.73 -18.92 -48.19
C ALA A 81 11.05 -18.72 -48.93
N ARG A 82 12.07 -18.14 -48.27
CA ARG A 82 13.42 -17.99 -48.83
C ARG A 82 14.09 -19.33 -49.11
N ASP A 83 13.96 -20.28 -48.19
CA ASP A 83 14.57 -21.62 -48.32
C ASP A 83 13.93 -22.44 -49.45
N VAL A 84 12.67 -22.18 -49.82
CA VAL A 84 11.98 -22.84 -50.95
C VAL A 84 12.39 -22.24 -52.31
N GLN A 85 12.90 -21.02 -52.33
CA GLN A 85 13.34 -20.31 -53.54
C GLN A 85 14.84 -20.48 -53.85
N SER A 86 15.61 -21.06 -52.93
CA SER A 86 17.04 -21.38 -53.09
C SER A 86 17.22 -22.82 -53.55
#